data_AF-A0AAD5RZQ9-F1
#
_entry.id   AF-A0AAD5RZQ9-F1
#
_cell.length_a   1.000
_cell.length_b   1.000
_cell.length_c   1.000
_cell.angle_alpha   90.00
_cell.angle_beta   90.00
_cell.angle_gamma   90.00
#
_symmetry.space_group_name_H-M   'P 1'
#
loop_
_entity.id
_entity.type
_entity.pdbx_description
1 polymer ?
#
loop_
_entity_poly.entity_id
_entity_poly.type
_entity_poly.pdbx_seq_one_letter_code
_entity_poly.pdbx_strand_id
1 'polypeptide(L)'
;PAHLHHVVSKRKWDDTEATLQEDELDRQQEQLETLEATIREHLGTGKFFLVAAALRQIEEDKLYSPEKSIYTYAKNKFSFSRRTTNTYLCSANVYESLVEDKSLPVPVNISHIRSLHKFTPDVRRHIWKEVCHSGQTITEEHVVAMTVKYETGVKFTDLSNEIYTSPEIITLARKVLSKPQFTLDPASCHFANNLHTPPLASHIFDESQNGLHQPWHGDVWLSPPLGSDHDGSRQSKWFLAADGKFLNREITSCMVLLQVDLGSIWFTRVQRWPHVYFSQRLTFSTPTGREKVCQDASHVLVYMGDKIESFCTIFGRVGAIPGFNTWAYKSNPVHSNSLNSLYPPPMFPPTLLELESSSSSSSSSESPHKLSLPYPPSSSSSSS
;
A
#
# COMPACT_ATOMS: atom_id res chain seq x y z
N PRO A 1 -75.93 33.46 27.85
CA PRO A 1 -75.51 33.55 26.43
C PRO A 1 -73.99 33.60 26.21
N ALA A 2 -73.23 34.38 26.99
CA ALA A 2 -71.77 34.54 26.82
C ALA A 2 -70.93 33.31 27.23
N HIS A 3 -71.37 32.52 28.22
CA HIS A 3 -70.63 31.33 28.68
C HIS A 3 -70.65 30.14 27.68
N LEU A 4 -71.69 30.05 26.84
CA LEU A 4 -71.81 28.98 25.82
C LEU A 4 -70.91 29.26 24.59
N HIS A 5 -70.74 30.53 24.19
CA HIS A 5 -69.87 30.88 23.06
C HIS A 5 -68.39 30.61 23.34
N HIS A 6 -67.93 30.79 24.58
CA HIS A 6 -66.52 30.57 24.94
C HIS A 6 -66.14 29.08 24.99
N VAL A 7 -67.08 28.19 25.34
CA VAL A 7 -66.87 26.73 25.38
C VAL A 7 -66.91 26.12 23.98
N VAL A 8 -67.80 26.61 23.10
CA VAL A 8 -67.87 26.18 21.70
C VAL A 8 -66.65 26.65 20.91
N SER A 9 -66.15 27.86 21.17
CA SER A 9 -64.88 28.34 20.61
C SER A 9 -63.73 27.43 21.06
N LYS A 10 -63.56 27.17 22.36
CA LYS A 10 -62.42 26.38 22.85
C LYS A 10 -62.40 24.95 22.29
N ARG A 11 -63.56 24.26 22.24
CA ARG A 11 -63.69 22.95 21.59
C ARG A 11 -63.34 22.95 20.11
N LYS A 12 -63.75 23.98 19.37
CA LYS A 12 -63.45 24.08 17.93
C LYS A 12 -61.97 24.30 17.66
N TRP A 13 -61.27 24.98 18.57
CA TRP A 13 -59.81 25.14 18.51
C TRP A 13 -59.09 23.85 18.91
N ASP A 14 -59.53 23.17 19.98
CA ASP A 14 -59.00 21.86 20.40
C ASP A 14 -59.19 20.79 19.31
N ASP A 15 -60.34 20.76 18.64
CA ASP A 15 -60.61 19.85 17.52
C ASP A 15 -59.72 20.16 16.31
N THR A 16 -59.47 21.44 16.01
CA THR A 16 -58.59 21.84 14.90
C THR A 16 -57.12 21.52 15.19
N GLU A 17 -56.68 21.69 16.44
CA GLU A 17 -55.32 21.37 16.88
C GLU A 17 -55.07 19.85 16.92
N ALA A 18 -56.08 19.06 17.29
CA ALA A 18 -56.03 17.60 17.21
C ALA A 18 -55.95 17.10 15.76
N THR A 19 -56.76 17.64 14.84
CA THR A 19 -56.70 17.28 13.41
C THR A 19 -55.35 17.66 12.79
N LEU A 20 -54.78 18.81 13.15
CA LEU A 20 -53.44 19.21 12.69
C LEU A 20 -52.32 18.31 13.21
N GLN A 21 -52.47 17.76 14.43
CA GLN A 21 -51.53 16.79 14.99
C GLN A 21 -51.67 15.41 14.34
N GLU A 22 -52.89 14.94 14.07
CA GLU A 22 -53.14 13.71 13.31
C GLU A 22 -52.55 13.80 11.89
N ASP A 23 -52.81 14.91 11.18
CA ASP A 23 -52.26 15.14 9.84
C ASP A 23 -50.72 15.19 9.84
N GLU A 24 -50.08 15.71 10.90
CA GLU A 24 -48.62 15.73 11.02
C GLU A 24 -48.04 14.35 11.31
N LEU A 25 -48.70 13.55 12.14
CA LEU A 25 -48.30 12.17 12.44
C LEU A 25 -48.39 11.29 11.19
N ASP A 26 -49.47 11.43 10.42
CA ASP A 26 -49.66 10.69 9.16
C ASP A 26 -48.57 11.05 8.14
N ARG A 27 -48.23 12.35 8.01
CA ARG A 27 -47.12 12.80 7.16
C ARG A 27 -45.78 12.22 7.61
N GLN A 28 -45.48 12.24 8.91
CA GLN A 28 -44.25 11.69 9.46
C GLN A 28 -44.14 10.19 9.23
N GLN A 29 -45.27 9.48 9.30
CA GLN A 29 -45.32 8.04 9.06
C GLN A 29 -45.12 7.71 7.58
N GLU A 30 -45.78 8.42 6.65
CA GLU A 30 -45.56 8.27 5.20
C GLU A 30 -44.10 8.58 4.81
N GLN A 31 -43.53 9.63 5.40
CA GLN A 31 -42.12 9.97 5.21
C GLN A 31 -41.20 8.86 5.72
N LEU A 32 -41.46 8.33 6.93
CA LEU A 32 -40.68 7.23 7.49
C LEU A 32 -40.73 5.99 6.60
N GLU A 33 -41.92 5.60 6.13
CA GLU A 33 -42.09 4.45 5.22
C GLU A 33 -41.28 4.61 3.93
N THR A 34 -41.27 5.82 3.37
CA THR A 34 -40.47 6.16 2.18
C THR A 34 -38.96 6.05 2.43
N LEU A 35 -38.50 6.55 3.58
CA LEU A 35 -37.09 6.46 3.97
C LEU A 35 -36.67 5.02 4.25
N GLU A 36 -37.50 4.23 4.95
CA GLU A 36 -37.26 2.81 5.19
C GLU A 36 -37.21 2.01 3.87
N ALA A 37 -38.08 2.32 2.91
CA ALA A 37 -38.08 1.71 1.58
C ALA A 37 -36.78 2.01 0.83
N THR A 38 -36.33 3.26 0.84
CA THR A 38 -35.06 3.69 0.24
C THR A 38 -33.86 2.93 0.81
N ILE A 39 -33.83 2.74 2.14
CA ILE A 39 -32.79 1.96 2.81
C ILE A 39 -32.81 0.51 2.32
N ARG A 40 -33.98 -0.14 2.31
CA ARG A 40 -34.10 -1.56 1.89
C ARG A 40 -33.71 -1.76 0.43
N GLU A 41 -34.16 -0.88 -0.44
CA GLU A 41 -33.89 -0.97 -1.88
C GLU A 41 -32.40 -0.85 -2.19
N HIS A 42 -31.69 0.06 -1.51
CA HIS A 42 -30.32 0.39 -1.87
C HIS A 42 -29.25 -0.33 -1.05
N LEU A 43 -29.65 -1.15 -0.07
CA LEU A 43 -28.73 -2.04 0.63
C LEU A 43 -28.02 -2.98 -0.34
N GLY A 44 -26.68 -2.90 -0.38
CA GLY A 44 -25.85 -3.75 -1.26
C GLY A 44 -25.79 -3.32 -2.72
N THR A 45 -26.49 -2.27 -3.14
CA THR A 45 -26.53 -1.80 -4.54
C THR A 45 -25.37 -0.88 -4.94
N GLY A 46 -24.44 -0.59 -4.03
CA GLY A 46 -23.40 0.43 -4.21
C GLY A 46 -23.88 1.88 -4.02
N LYS A 47 -25.18 2.14 -4.01
CA LYS A 47 -25.77 3.46 -3.71
C LYS A 47 -25.85 3.73 -2.21
N PHE A 48 -24.74 3.54 -1.50
CA PHE A 48 -24.67 3.68 -0.05
C PHE A 48 -25.07 5.09 0.43
N PHE A 49 -24.89 6.12 -0.40
CA PHE A 49 -25.23 7.50 -0.08
C PHE A 49 -26.75 7.71 0.09
N LEU A 50 -27.60 6.97 -0.63
CA LEU A 50 -29.05 7.00 -0.44
C LEU A 50 -29.43 6.39 0.90
N VAL A 51 -28.80 5.26 1.26
CA VAL A 51 -28.97 4.63 2.58
C VAL A 51 -28.49 5.57 3.70
N ALA A 52 -27.34 6.22 3.50
CA ALA A 52 -26.75 7.16 4.45
C ALA A 52 -27.63 8.41 4.65
N ALA A 53 -28.12 9.00 3.57
CA ALA A 53 -29.01 10.16 3.59
C ALA A 53 -30.34 9.83 4.28
N ALA A 54 -30.96 8.69 3.94
CA ALA A 54 -32.22 8.27 4.56
C ALA A 54 -32.07 8.02 6.07
N LEU A 55 -31.01 7.32 6.50
CA LEU A 55 -30.72 7.10 7.92
C LEU A 55 -30.49 8.42 8.67
N ARG A 56 -29.77 9.37 8.05
CA ARG A 56 -29.51 10.67 8.63
C ARG A 56 -30.79 11.48 8.78
N GLN A 57 -31.67 11.45 7.78
CA GLN A 57 -32.96 12.14 7.85
C GLN A 57 -33.86 11.56 8.95
N ILE A 58 -33.90 10.23 9.11
CA ILE A 58 -34.60 9.59 10.24
C ILE A 58 -34.03 10.07 11.59
N GLU A 59 -32.71 10.25 11.69
CA GLU A 59 -32.07 10.76 12.91
C GLU A 59 -32.38 12.24 13.18
N GLU A 60 -32.28 13.10 12.15
CA GLU A 60 -32.50 14.55 12.24
C GLU A 60 -33.95 14.88 12.59
N ASP A 61 -34.91 14.24 11.90
CA ASP A 61 -36.35 14.43 12.10
C ASP A 61 -36.88 13.61 13.30
N LYS A 62 -36.03 12.80 13.94
CA LYS A 62 -36.37 11.91 15.07
C LYS A 62 -37.52 10.94 14.79
N LEU A 63 -37.62 10.44 13.57
CA LEU A 63 -38.68 9.53 13.10
C LEU A 63 -38.50 8.08 13.60
N TYR A 64 -37.79 7.87 14.70
CA TYR A 64 -37.46 6.55 15.25
C TYR A 64 -38.24 6.25 16.54
N SER A 65 -39.37 6.92 16.79
CA SER A 65 -40.27 6.60 17.90
C SER A 65 -40.99 5.26 17.65
N PRO A 66 -41.20 4.40 18.67
CA PRO A 66 -40.98 4.59 20.12
C PRO A 66 -39.56 4.26 20.61
N GLU A 67 -38.61 3.94 19.73
CA GLU A 67 -37.25 3.60 20.12
C GLU A 67 -36.49 4.79 20.72
N LYS A 68 -35.57 4.48 21.64
CA LYS A 68 -34.82 5.50 22.38
C LYS A 68 -33.73 6.20 21.56
N SER A 69 -33.30 5.60 20.45
CA SER A 69 -32.22 6.13 19.62
C SER A 69 -32.24 5.52 18.22
N ILE A 70 -31.67 6.25 17.26
CA ILE A 70 -31.44 5.76 15.90
C ILE A 70 -30.69 4.42 15.87
N TYR A 71 -29.78 4.17 16.82
CA TYR A 71 -29.03 2.92 16.88
C TYR A 71 -29.91 1.72 17.24
N THR A 72 -30.84 1.91 18.19
CA THR A 72 -31.79 0.86 18.59
C THR A 72 -32.77 0.59 17.46
N TYR A 73 -33.29 1.67 16.86
CA TYR A 73 -34.19 1.58 15.71
C TYR A 73 -33.54 0.88 14.52
N ALA A 74 -32.34 1.30 14.10
CA ALA A 74 -31.62 0.70 12.98
C ALA A 74 -31.25 -0.77 13.22
N LYS A 75 -30.94 -1.14 14.47
CA LYS A 75 -30.75 -2.54 14.86
C LYS A 75 -32.03 -3.35 14.69
N ASN A 76 -33.16 -2.84 15.17
CA ASN A 76 -34.43 -3.56 15.14
C ASN A 76 -35.01 -3.66 13.72
N LYS A 77 -34.93 -2.58 12.93
CA LYS A 77 -35.53 -2.50 11.59
C LYS A 77 -34.66 -3.05 10.47
N PHE A 78 -33.34 -2.87 10.54
CA PHE A 78 -32.43 -3.21 9.45
C PHE A 78 -31.32 -4.18 9.88
N SER A 79 -31.34 -4.69 11.12
CA SER A 79 -30.27 -5.53 11.67
C SER A 79 -28.88 -4.87 11.64
N PHE A 80 -28.83 -3.53 11.65
CA PHE A 80 -27.55 -2.83 11.68
C PHE A 80 -26.92 -2.89 13.06
N SER A 81 -25.63 -3.24 13.08
CA SER A 81 -24.82 -3.05 14.27
C SER A 81 -24.66 -1.56 14.57
N ARG A 82 -24.38 -1.20 15.82
CA ARG A 82 -24.07 0.19 16.20
C ARG A 82 -22.96 0.78 15.33
N ARG A 83 -21.94 -0.03 14.99
CA ARG A 83 -20.82 0.36 14.11
C ARG A 83 -21.30 0.64 12.68
N THR A 84 -22.18 -0.19 12.14
CA THR A 84 -22.76 -0.03 10.81
C THR A 84 -23.57 1.26 10.73
N THR A 85 -24.47 1.49 11.69
CA THR A 85 -25.26 2.71 11.78
C THR A 85 -24.35 3.94 11.83
N ASN A 86 -23.35 3.95 12.73
CA ASN A 86 -22.41 5.06 12.83
C ASN A 86 -21.64 5.31 11.53
N THR A 87 -21.27 4.23 10.81
CA THR A 87 -20.58 4.35 9.53
C THR A 87 -21.44 5.06 8.50
N TYR A 88 -22.72 4.70 8.36
CA TYR A 88 -23.64 5.37 7.44
C TYR A 88 -23.84 6.84 7.81
N LEU A 89 -24.12 7.14 9.08
CA LEU A 89 -24.35 8.51 9.55
C LEU A 89 -23.14 9.42 9.31
N CYS A 90 -21.92 8.97 9.66
CA CYS A 90 -20.71 9.73 9.36
C CYS A 90 -20.45 9.87 7.85
N SER A 91 -20.79 8.84 7.07
CA SER A 91 -20.53 8.82 5.62
C SER A 91 -21.46 9.76 4.84
N ALA A 92 -22.67 10.04 5.32
CA ALA A 92 -23.60 10.99 4.67
C ALA A 92 -22.98 12.38 4.55
N ASN A 93 -22.51 12.94 5.66
CA ASN A 93 -21.86 14.26 5.70
C ASN A 93 -20.59 14.29 4.84
N VAL A 94 -19.77 13.24 4.89
CA VAL A 94 -18.57 13.16 4.04
C VAL A 94 -18.96 13.17 2.57
N TYR A 95 -19.93 12.35 2.17
CA TYR A 95 -20.39 12.28 0.79
C TYR A 95 -20.91 13.63 0.29
N GLU A 96 -21.78 14.29 1.05
CA GLU A 96 -22.30 15.63 0.73
C GLU A 96 -21.16 16.64 0.48
N SER A 97 -20.18 16.68 1.39
CA SER A 97 -19.03 17.61 1.25
C SER A 97 -18.17 17.36 0.00
N LEU A 98 -18.14 16.12 -0.50
CA LEU A 98 -17.40 15.76 -1.71
C LEU A 98 -18.17 16.11 -2.99
N VAL A 99 -19.49 15.89 -3.00
CA VAL A 99 -20.33 16.15 -4.20
C VAL A 99 -20.67 17.63 -4.39
N GLU A 100 -20.43 18.48 -3.39
CA GLU A 100 -20.45 19.95 -3.55
C GLU A 100 -19.53 20.41 -4.69
N ASP A 101 -18.37 19.76 -4.85
CA ASP A 101 -17.48 19.98 -5.97
C ASP A 101 -17.84 19.03 -7.12
N LYS A 102 -18.64 19.54 -8.05
CA LYS A 102 -19.11 18.81 -9.24
C LYS A 102 -17.99 18.38 -10.20
N SER A 103 -16.76 18.87 -10.01
CA SER A 103 -15.61 18.44 -10.81
C SER A 103 -15.01 17.11 -10.34
N LEU A 104 -15.34 16.66 -9.13
CA LEU A 104 -14.77 15.45 -8.54
C LEU A 104 -15.61 14.20 -8.87
N PRO A 105 -14.96 13.05 -9.14
CA PRO A 105 -15.67 11.77 -9.26
C PRO A 105 -16.46 11.43 -8.00
N VAL A 106 -17.67 10.89 -8.18
CA VAL A 106 -18.53 10.52 -7.05
C VAL A 106 -18.02 9.24 -6.38
N PRO A 107 -17.88 9.18 -5.05
CA PRO A 107 -17.53 7.95 -4.36
C PRO A 107 -18.61 6.87 -4.52
N VAL A 108 -18.22 5.69 -4.99
CA VAL A 108 -19.14 4.56 -5.25
C VAL A 108 -19.18 3.52 -4.13
N ASN A 109 -18.28 3.60 -3.15
CA ASN A 109 -18.23 2.67 -2.02
C ASN A 109 -18.03 3.43 -0.71
N ILE A 110 -18.79 3.05 0.32
CA ILE A 110 -18.72 3.64 1.66
C ILE A 110 -17.32 3.49 2.28
N SER A 111 -16.59 2.42 1.93
CA SER A 111 -15.22 2.20 2.40
C SER A 111 -14.25 3.28 1.92
N HIS A 112 -14.49 3.89 0.77
CA HIS A 112 -13.64 4.94 0.20
C HIS A 112 -13.69 6.23 1.01
N ILE A 113 -14.79 6.50 1.72
CA ILE A 113 -14.97 7.80 2.38
C ILE A 113 -14.95 7.71 3.91
N ARG A 114 -14.97 6.48 4.45
CA ARG A 114 -14.99 6.24 5.90
C ARG A 114 -13.80 6.88 6.62
N SER A 115 -12.61 6.86 6.06
CA SER A 115 -11.41 7.49 6.67
C SER A 115 -11.43 9.02 6.59
N LEU A 116 -12.27 9.60 5.73
CA LEU A 116 -12.32 11.04 5.50
C LEU A 116 -13.16 11.80 6.55
N HIS A 117 -13.99 11.12 7.35
CA HIS A 117 -14.88 11.75 8.33
C HIS A 117 -14.15 12.63 9.36
N LYS A 118 -12.89 12.30 9.68
CA LYS A 118 -12.07 13.05 10.65
C LYS A 118 -11.57 14.40 10.14
N PHE A 119 -11.68 14.68 8.85
CA PHE A 119 -11.20 15.91 8.23
C PHE A 119 -12.32 16.93 8.00
N THR A 120 -11.97 18.20 7.84
CA THR A 120 -12.90 19.27 7.43
C THR A 120 -13.30 19.12 5.96
N PRO A 121 -14.44 19.71 5.51
CA PRO A 121 -14.91 19.62 4.12
C PRO A 121 -13.85 19.95 3.07
N ASP A 122 -13.07 21.02 3.26
CA ASP A 122 -12.01 21.42 2.31
C ASP A 122 -10.89 20.38 2.21
N VAL A 123 -10.49 19.82 3.35
CA VAL A 123 -9.43 18.80 3.40
C VAL A 123 -9.93 17.48 2.79
N ARG A 124 -11.19 17.10 3.03
CA ARG A 124 -11.80 15.92 2.39
C ARG A 124 -11.76 16.04 0.87
N ARG A 125 -12.17 17.18 0.33
CA ARG A 125 -12.14 17.46 -1.12
C ARG A 125 -10.73 17.45 -1.67
N HIS A 126 -9.77 18.05 -0.97
CA HIS A 126 -8.37 18.03 -1.36
C HIS A 126 -7.81 16.59 -1.43
N ILE A 127 -7.99 15.79 -0.38
CA ILE A 127 -7.53 14.39 -0.35
C ILE A 127 -8.23 13.57 -1.44
N TRP A 128 -9.55 13.73 -1.60
CA TRP A 128 -10.32 13.01 -2.61
C TRP A 128 -9.88 13.37 -4.04
N LYS A 129 -9.60 14.65 -4.29
CA LYS A 129 -9.00 15.10 -5.55
C LYS A 129 -7.69 14.37 -5.80
N GLU A 130 -6.77 14.35 -4.84
CA GLU A 130 -5.49 13.66 -4.98
C GLU A 130 -5.65 12.14 -5.23
N VAL A 131 -6.61 11.48 -4.55
CA VAL A 131 -6.97 10.07 -4.80
C VAL A 131 -7.40 9.86 -6.25
N CYS A 132 -8.26 10.74 -6.79
CA CYS A 132 -8.75 10.61 -8.16
C CYS A 132 -7.67 10.90 -9.22
N HIS A 133 -6.69 11.75 -8.90
CA HIS A 133 -5.61 12.14 -9.82
C HIS A 133 -4.38 11.22 -9.73
N SER A 134 -4.32 10.29 -8.77
CA SER A 134 -3.14 9.43 -8.60
C SER A 134 -2.96 8.39 -9.72
N GLY A 135 -3.99 8.15 -10.53
CA GLY A 135 -3.99 7.13 -11.59
C GLY A 135 -4.07 5.69 -11.06
N GLN A 136 -4.15 5.49 -9.75
CA GLN A 136 -4.30 4.17 -9.12
C GLN A 136 -5.77 3.79 -8.96
N THR A 137 -6.06 2.49 -8.90
CA THR A 137 -7.39 2.00 -8.54
C THR A 137 -7.81 2.55 -7.18
N ILE A 138 -9.01 3.14 -7.10
CA ILE A 138 -9.54 3.67 -5.84
C ILE A 138 -9.95 2.48 -4.96
N THR A 139 -9.21 2.28 -3.88
CA THR A 139 -9.49 1.30 -2.83
C THR A 139 -9.52 1.99 -1.47
N GLU A 140 -10.06 1.33 -0.44
CA GLU A 140 -9.98 1.85 0.93
C GLU A 140 -8.53 2.12 1.35
N GLU A 141 -7.61 1.21 1.04
CA GLU A 141 -6.20 1.33 1.40
C GLU A 141 -5.55 2.54 0.74
N HIS A 142 -5.84 2.78 -0.53
CA HIS A 142 -5.36 3.94 -1.26
C HIS A 142 -5.88 5.24 -0.63
N VAL A 143 -7.17 5.33 -0.27
CA VAL A 143 -7.68 6.54 0.41
C VAL A 143 -7.04 6.74 1.77
N VAL A 144 -6.91 5.67 2.58
CA VAL A 144 -6.22 5.75 3.88
C VAL A 144 -4.78 6.23 3.70
N ALA A 145 -4.06 5.71 2.70
CA ALA A 145 -2.70 6.16 2.41
C ALA A 145 -2.65 7.65 2.05
N MET A 146 -3.60 8.16 1.27
CA MET A 146 -3.67 9.60 0.94
C MET A 146 -4.02 10.47 2.15
N THR A 147 -4.80 9.95 3.12
CA THR A 147 -5.01 10.65 4.40
C THR A 147 -3.71 10.74 5.21
N VAL A 148 -2.92 9.67 5.24
CA VAL A 148 -1.61 9.67 5.92
C VAL A 148 -0.63 10.58 5.19
N LYS A 149 -0.62 10.55 3.85
CA LYS A 149 0.18 11.45 3.01
C LYS A 149 -0.06 12.91 3.39
N TYR A 150 -1.33 13.29 3.53
CA TYR A 150 -1.73 14.63 3.96
C TYR A 150 -1.27 14.96 5.38
N GLU A 151 -1.46 14.05 6.34
CA GLU A 151 -1.12 14.27 7.75
C GLU A 151 0.39 14.31 8.02
N THR A 152 1.17 13.50 7.31
CA THR A 152 2.60 13.28 7.57
C THR A 152 3.51 14.02 6.59
N GLY A 153 2.98 14.48 5.46
CA GLY A 153 3.75 15.09 4.38
C GLY A 153 4.66 14.10 3.62
N VAL A 154 4.50 12.79 3.82
CA VAL A 154 5.24 11.77 3.05
C VAL A 154 4.95 11.97 1.56
N LYS A 155 5.99 11.85 0.73
CA LYS A 155 5.88 11.87 -0.72
C LYS A 155 6.15 10.46 -1.23
N PHE A 156 5.18 9.93 -1.98
CA PHE A 156 5.33 8.68 -2.71
C PHE A 156 4.68 8.83 -4.08
N THR A 157 5.36 8.39 -5.13
CA THR A 157 4.81 8.28 -6.49
C THR A 157 4.02 6.99 -6.69
N ASP A 158 4.43 5.90 -6.04
CA ASP A 158 3.80 4.59 -6.17
C ASP A 158 3.59 3.96 -4.80
N LEU A 159 2.33 4.00 -4.36
CA LEU A 159 1.91 3.49 -3.05
C LEU A 159 2.22 1.99 -2.89
N SER A 160 2.25 1.24 -3.99
CA SER A 160 2.55 -0.19 -3.93
C SER A 160 3.99 -0.46 -3.45
N ASN A 161 4.90 0.52 -3.57
CA ASN A 161 6.28 0.48 -3.10
C ASN A 161 6.49 1.04 -1.70
N GLU A 162 5.48 1.63 -1.05
CA GLU A 162 5.59 2.15 0.31
C GLU A 162 5.47 1.01 1.33
N ILE A 163 6.54 0.21 1.39
CA ILE A 163 6.72 -0.89 2.33
C ILE A 163 7.99 -0.63 3.17
N TYR A 164 7.82 -0.62 4.48
CA TYR A 164 8.87 -0.24 5.42
C TYR A 164 9.33 -1.45 6.22
N THR A 165 10.64 -1.59 6.41
CA THR A 165 11.24 -2.72 7.13
C THR A 165 10.71 -2.76 8.57
N SER A 166 10.37 -3.95 9.08
CA SER A 166 9.86 -4.08 10.44
C SER A 166 10.91 -3.80 11.52
N PRO A 167 10.51 -3.36 12.73
CA PRO A 167 11.43 -3.14 13.84
C PRO A 167 12.24 -4.38 14.24
N GLU A 168 11.71 -5.60 14.08
CA GLU A 168 12.43 -6.82 14.42
C GLU A 168 13.71 -6.98 13.57
N ILE A 169 13.60 -6.78 12.25
CA ILE A 169 14.73 -6.93 11.33
C ILE A 169 15.78 -5.84 11.59
N ILE A 170 15.36 -4.58 11.76
CA ILE A 170 16.27 -3.48 12.09
C ILE A 170 16.99 -3.70 13.42
N THR A 171 16.31 -4.28 14.41
CA THR A 171 16.92 -4.62 15.71
C THR A 171 18.03 -5.66 15.55
N LEU A 172 17.84 -6.68 14.72
CA LEU A 172 18.89 -7.66 14.42
C LEU A 172 20.05 -7.02 13.67
N ALA A 173 19.75 -6.20 12.68
CA ALA A 173 20.73 -5.49 11.86
C ALA A 173 21.65 -4.57 12.72
N ARG A 174 21.07 -3.84 13.67
CA ARG A 174 21.80 -3.02 14.66
C ARG A 174 22.73 -3.83 15.55
N LYS A 175 22.30 -5.02 15.98
CA LYS A 175 23.13 -5.94 16.78
C LYS A 175 24.36 -6.41 16.01
N VAL A 176 24.22 -6.66 14.71
CA VAL A 176 25.35 -7.08 13.87
C VAL A 176 26.46 -6.03 13.88
N LEU A 177 26.09 -4.75 13.72
CA LEU A 177 27.02 -3.62 13.71
C LEU A 177 27.44 -3.16 15.11
N SER A 178 26.75 -3.61 16.16
CA SER A 178 26.88 -3.10 17.52
C SER A 178 26.69 -1.57 17.59
N LYS A 179 25.70 -1.06 16.85
CA LYS A 179 25.37 0.37 16.76
C LYS A 179 23.86 0.60 16.98
N PRO A 180 23.46 1.71 17.61
CA PRO A 180 22.06 2.02 17.84
C PRO A 180 21.32 2.46 16.57
N GLN A 181 22.05 2.93 15.55
CA GLN A 181 21.51 3.54 14.34
C GLN A 181 22.50 3.34 13.17
N PHE A 182 21.99 3.26 11.94
CA PHE A 182 22.80 3.30 10.72
C PHE A 182 23.26 4.73 10.41
N THR A 183 24.34 4.89 9.65
CA THR A 183 24.76 6.24 9.21
C THR A 183 23.78 6.78 8.17
N LEU A 184 23.39 5.95 7.21
CA LEU A 184 22.59 6.35 6.05
C LEU A 184 21.52 5.30 5.70
N ASP A 185 20.34 5.77 5.33
CA ASP A 185 19.35 5.03 4.55
C ASP A 185 19.00 5.83 3.29
N PRO A 186 19.54 5.46 2.11
CA PRO A 186 19.44 6.28 0.91
C PRO A 186 18.14 6.05 0.14
N ALA A 187 17.28 5.12 0.56
CA ALA A 187 16.00 4.82 -0.08
C ALA A 187 14.87 4.86 0.95
N SER A 188 14.65 6.02 1.57
CA SER A 188 13.81 6.14 2.75
C SER A 188 12.84 7.31 2.68
N CYS A 189 12.10 7.52 3.77
CA CYS A 189 11.36 8.74 4.04
C CYS A 189 11.37 9.01 5.56
N HIS A 190 11.03 10.24 5.97
CA HIS A 190 11.02 10.59 7.40
C HIS A 190 10.07 9.68 8.22
N PHE A 191 8.93 9.30 7.65
CA PHE A 191 8.00 8.39 8.29
C PHE A 191 8.64 7.03 8.54
N ALA A 192 9.18 6.38 7.51
CA ALA A 192 9.86 5.09 7.60
C ALA A 192 11.01 5.10 8.61
N ASN A 193 11.86 6.13 8.55
CA ASN A 193 13.00 6.29 9.45
C ASN A 193 12.56 6.34 10.93
N ASN A 194 11.45 7.04 11.20
CA ASN A 194 10.91 7.27 12.55
C ASN A 194 10.00 6.15 13.05
N LEU A 195 9.70 5.11 12.25
CA LEU A 195 9.04 3.89 12.75
C LEU A 195 9.88 3.13 13.78
N HIS A 196 11.17 3.47 13.87
CA HIS A 196 12.13 2.86 14.77
C HIS A 196 12.53 3.84 15.87
N THR A 197 12.75 3.33 17.08
CA THR A 197 13.28 4.11 18.21
C THR A 197 14.60 3.50 18.70
N PRO A 198 15.75 4.19 18.59
CA PRO A 198 15.96 5.46 17.86
C PRO A 198 15.67 5.32 16.34
N PRO A 199 15.63 6.41 15.55
CA PRO A 199 15.36 6.35 14.12
C PRO A 199 16.30 5.38 13.38
N LEU A 200 15.90 4.82 12.24
CA LEU A 200 16.64 3.78 11.52
C LEU A 200 18.07 4.20 11.18
N ALA A 201 18.22 5.37 10.55
CA ALA A 201 19.48 5.99 10.14
C ALA A 201 19.58 7.47 10.55
N SER A 202 20.80 7.96 10.74
CA SER A 202 21.06 9.35 11.10
C SER A 202 20.79 10.30 9.93
N HIS A 203 21.06 9.86 8.71
CA HIS A 203 20.77 10.57 7.48
C HIS A 203 19.91 9.71 6.56
N ILE A 204 19.01 10.36 5.83
CA ILE A 204 18.21 9.71 4.80
C ILE A 204 18.19 10.53 3.52
N PHE A 205 17.96 9.85 2.40
CA PHE A 205 17.49 10.50 1.18
C PHE A 205 16.06 10.07 0.91
N ASP A 206 15.21 11.06 0.63
CA ASP A 206 13.85 10.82 0.18
C ASP A 206 13.75 10.73 -1.35
N GLU A 207 12.55 10.40 -1.83
CA GLU A 207 12.25 10.30 -3.26
C GLU A 207 12.64 11.56 -4.06
N SER A 208 12.49 12.75 -3.46
CA SER A 208 12.79 14.02 -4.14
C SER A 208 14.29 14.27 -4.33
N GLN A 209 15.12 13.67 -3.47
CA GLN A 209 16.57 13.79 -3.53
C GLN A 209 17.21 12.72 -4.42
N ASN A 210 16.48 11.67 -4.78
CA ASN A 210 16.97 10.51 -5.52
C ASN A 210 18.29 9.97 -4.94
N GLY A 211 18.19 9.26 -3.82
CA GLY A 211 19.35 8.78 -3.08
C GLY A 211 20.32 7.88 -3.87
N LEU A 212 19.89 7.32 -5.01
CA LEU A 212 20.76 6.51 -5.88
C LEU A 212 21.95 7.32 -6.43
N HIS A 213 21.75 8.62 -6.68
CA HIS A 213 22.78 9.51 -7.23
C HIS A 213 23.51 10.34 -6.18
N GLN A 214 23.19 10.13 -4.90
CA GLN A 214 23.80 10.87 -3.81
C GLN A 214 25.10 10.19 -3.31
N PRO A 215 26.00 10.94 -2.65
CA PRO A 215 27.14 10.34 -1.96
C PRO A 215 26.67 9.49 -0.77
N TRP A 216 27.21 8.28 -0.63
CA TRP A 216 26.92 7.39 0.49
C TRP A 216 28.17 7.21 1.34
N HIS A 217 28.02 7.25 2.66
CA HIS A 217 29.12 7.07 3.62
C HIS A 217 28.66 6.31 4.87
N GLY A 218 29.63 5.70 5.56
CA GLY A 218 29.40 5.00 6.83
C GLY A 218 28.68 3.66 6.68
N ASP A 219 27.90 3.29 7.69
CA ASP A 219 27.09 2.06 7.68
C ASP A 219 25.72 2.34 7.06
N VAL A 220 25.41 1.63 5.99
CA VAL A 220 24.22 1.85 5.17
C VAL A 220 23.19 0.76 5.43
N TRP A 221 21.96 1.15 5.72
CA TRP A 221 20.79 0.29 5.54
C TRP A 221 20.16 0.61 4.19
N LEU A 222 19.73 -0.40 3.44
CA LEU A 222 19.09 -0.22 2.15
C LEU A 222 17.95 -1.21 1.98
N SER A 223 16.72 -0.69 1.93
CA SER A 223 15.53 -1.42 1.49
C SER A 223 15.01 -0.74 0.22
N PRO A 224 15.53 -1.09 -0.97
CA PRO A 224 15.25 -0.35 -2.19
C PRO A 224 13.80 -0.54 -2.66
N PRO A 225 13.25 0.43 -3.41
CA PRO A 225 11.90 0.34 -3.96
C PRO A 225 11.74 -0.91 -4.84
N LEU A 226 10.54 -1.50 -4.81
CA LEU A 226 10.21 -2.68 -5.60
C LEU A 226 9.87 -2.31 -7.06
N GLY A 227 9.66 -3.36 -7.86
CA GLY A 227 9.21 -3.25 -9.24
C GLY A 227 10.33 -2.88 -10.23
N SER A 228 9.89 -2.54 -11.44
CA SER A 228 10.75 -2.18 -12.56
C SER A 228 10.31 -0.85 -13.16
N ASP A 229 11.26 -0.13 -13.73
CA ASP A 229 11.01 1.02 -14.60
C ASP A 229 11.49 0.72 -16.04
N HIS A 230 11.61 1.75 -16.87
CA HIS A 230 12.04 1.60 -18.27
C HIS A 230 13.48 1.08 -18.43
N ASP A 231 14.36 1.25 -17.44
CA ASP A 231 15.72 0.68 -17.46
C ASP A 231 15.84 -0.61 -16.62
N GLY A 232 14.71 -1.24 -16.27
CA GLY A 232 14.67 -2.55 -15.64
C GLY A 232 14.42 -2.52 -14.13
N SER A 233 14.86 -3.58 -13.45
CA SER A 233 14.59 -3.79 -12.02
C SER A 233 15.20 -2.68 -11.17
N ARG A 234 14.37 -2.02 -10.34
CA ARG A 234 14.85 -1.00 -9.41
C ARG A 234 15.80 -1.61 -8.39
N GLN A 235 15.48 -2.77 -7.83
CA GLN A 235 16.33 -3.47 -6.87
C GLN A 235 17.71 -3.81 -7.45
N SER A 236 17.79 -4.16 -8.74
CA SER A 236 19.07 -4.37 -9.43
C SER A 236 19.94 -3.11 -9.41
N LYS A 237 19.38 -1.95 -9.81
CA LYS A 237 20.12 -0.67 -9.85
C LYS A 237 20.68 -0.30 -8.47
N TRP A 238 19.84 -0.39 -7.44
CA TRP A 238 20.22 -0.06 -6.06
C TRP A 238 21.25 -1.03 -5.48
N PHE A 239 21.10 -2.33 -5.74
CA PHE A 239 22.07 -3.33 -5.28
C PHE A 239 23.43 -3.15 -5.96
N LEU A 240 23.47 -2.92 -7.28
CA LEU A 240 24.72 -2.70 -8.01
C LEU A 240 25.42 -1.40 -7.57
N ALA A 241 24.65 -0.36 -7.23
CA ALA A 241 25.20 0.86 -6.64
C ALA A 241 25.83 0.59 -5.26
N ALA A 242 25.14 -0.13 -4.37
CA ALA A 242 25.67 -0.52 -3.06
C ALA A 242 26.96 -1.35 -3.18
N ASP A 243 26.96 -2.36 -4.07
CA ASP A 243 28.10 -3.23 -4.37
C ASP A 243 29.31 -2.43 -4.86
N GLY A 244 29.11 -1.55 -5.84
CA GLY A 244 30.17 -0.68 -6.37
C GLY A 244 30.72 0.27 -5.31
N LYS A 245 29.85 0.93 -4.55
CA LYS A 245 30.25 1.88 -3.50
C LYS A 245 31.02 1.21 -2.37
N PHE A 246 30.66 -0.02 -2.00
CA PHE A 246 31.41 -0.79 -1.01
C PHE A 246 32.79 -1.21 -1.55
N LEU A 247 32.85 -1.73 -2.78
CA LEU A 247 34.12 -2.13 -3.42
C LEU A 247 35.08 -0.95 -3.59
N ASN A 248 34.56 0.25 -3.89
CA ASN A 248 35.32 1.48 -3.97
C ASN A 248 35.69 2.08 -2.60
N ARG A 249 35.26 1.46 -1.49
CA ARG A 249 35.47 1.92 -0.11
C ARG A 249 34.85 3.29 0.19
N GLU A 250 33.79 3.66 -0.51
CA GLU A 250 33.01 4.89 -0.24
C GLU A 250 32.16 4.74 1.04
N ILE A 251 31.70 3.52 1.30
CA ILE A 251 30.89 3.14 2.47
C ILE A 251 31.62 2.12 3.34
N THR A 252 31.35 2.15 4.65
CA THR A 252 31.99 1.28 5.65
C THR A 252 31.37 -0.11 5.70
N SER A 253 30.03 -0.17 5.64
CA SER A 253 29.28 -1.40 5.54
C SER A 253 27.92 -1.14 4.89
N CYS A 254 27.28 -2.18 4.36
CA CYS A 254 25.95 -2.09 3.79
C CYS A 254 25.12 -3.34 4.10
N MET A 255 23.87 -3.15 4.49
CA MET A 255 22.86 -4.18 4.60
C MET A 255 21.74 -3.90 3.59
N VAL A 256 21.58 -4.80 2.62
CA VAL A 256 20.62 -4.64 1.52
C VAL A 256 19.51 -5.68 1.63
N LEU A 257 18.28 -5.25 1.88
CA LEU A 257 17.10 -6.12 1.95
C LEU A 257 16.44 -6.19 0.57
N LEU A 258 16.48 -7.36 -0.07
CA LEU A 258 16.01 -7.56 -1.44
C LEU A 258 14.88 -8.58 -1.49
N GLN A 259 14.05 -8.49 -2.53
CA GLN A 259 13.23 -9.61 -2.94
C GLN A 259 14.14 -10.65 -3.62
N VAL A 260 13.86 -11.93 -3.40
CA VAL A 260 14.58 -13.02 -4.06
C VAL A 260 14.23 -13.04 -5.54
N ASP A 261 15.24 -12.95 -6.40
CA ASP A 261 15.12 -12.93 -7.86
C ASP A 261 16.05 -13.99 -8.48
N LEU A 262 15.81 -15.26 -8.16
CA LEU A 262 16.60 -16.37 -8.68
C LEU A 262 16.39 -16.49 -10.20
N GLY A 263 17.50 -16.45 -10.94
CA GLY A 263 17.51 -16.57 -12.40
C GLY A 263 17.88 -15.28 -13.11
N SER A 264 17.82 -14.13 -12.44
CA SER A 264 18.34 -12.89 -13.01
C SER A 264 19.85 -12.80 -12.88
N ILE A 265 20.51 -12.26 -13.91
CA ILE A 265 21.97 -12.16 -13.97
C ILE A 265 22.50 -11.30 -12.82
N TRP A 266 21.81 -10.20 -12.50
CA TRP A 266 22.24 -9.29 -11.44
C TRP A 266 22.20 -9.96 -10.06
N PHE A 267 21.21 -10.82 -9.80
CA PHE A 267 21.05 -11.50 -8.51
C PHE A 267 22.15 -12.54 -8.26
N THR A 268 22.82 -13.05 -9.31
CA THR A 268 24.00 -13.92 -9.12
C THR A 268 25.12 -13.22 -8.33
N ARG A 269 25.24 -11.89 -8.41
CA ARG A 269 26.23 -11.12 -7.64
C ARG A 269 25.93 -11.09 -6.14
N VAL A 270 24.68 -11.28 -5.73
CA VAL A 270 24.30 -11.39 -4.30
C VAL A 270 25.07 -12.55 -3.63
N GLN A 271 25.32 -13.63 -4.37
CA GLN A 271 26.01 -14.81 -3.86
C GLN A 271 27.49 -14.57 -3.49
N ARG A 272 28.06 -13.43 -3.88
CA ARG A 272 29.44 -13.04 -3.54
C ARG A 272 29.57 -12.49 -2.12
N TRP A 273 28.45 -12.19 -1.47
CA TRP A 273 28.39 -11.56 -0.16
C TRP A 273 27.68 -12.48 0.84
N PRO A 274 28.03 -12.41 2.14
CA PRO A 274 27.22 -13.01 3.20
C PRO A 274 25.75 -12.59 3.07
N HIS A 275 24.84 -13.56 3.07
CA HIS A 275 23.42 -13.29 2.93
C HIS A 275 22.57 -14.32 3.67
N VAL A 276 21.37 -13.90 4.08
CA VAL A 276 20.40 -14.76 4.76
C VAL A 276 19.09 -14.79 3.97
N TYR A 277 18.61 -16.01 3.70
CA TYR A 277 17.24 -16.23 3.26
C TYR A 277 16.37 -16.44 4.50
N PHE A 278 15.37 -15.59 4.70
CA PHE A 278 14.50 -15.67 5.88
C PHE A 278 13.67 -16.96 5.87
N SER A 279 13.56 -17.63 7.02
CA SER A 279 12.77 -18.87 7.16
C SER A 279 11.26 -18.61 7.11
N GLN A 280 10.84 -17.35 7.27
CA GLN A 280 9.45 -16.92 7.22
C GLN A 280 9.30 -15.74 6.26
N ARG A 281 8.07 -15.53 5.76
CA ARG A 281 7.73 -14.33 5.01
C ARG A 281 7.87 -13.12 5.93
N LEU A 282 8.50 -12.07 5.43
CA LEU A 282 8.62 -10.82 6.17
C LEU A 282 7.32 -10.04 6.11
N THR A 283 7.00 -9.43 7.24
CA THR A 283 5.95 -8.43 7.36
C THR A 283 6.57 -7.04 7.23
N PHE A 284 5.92 -6.15 6.50
CA PHE A 284 6.33 -4.78 6.31
C PHE A 284 5.29 -3.84 6.89
N SER A 285 5.72 -2.72 7.46
CA SER A 285 4.81 -1.63 7.80
C SER A 285 4.45 -0.86 6.52
N THR A 286 3.28 -0.26 6.48
CA THR A 286 2.85 0.62 5.38
C THR A 286 2.49 2.00 5.94
N PRO A 287 2.38 3.05 5.10
CA PRO A 287 1.88 4.35 5.56
C PRO A 287 0.54 4.24 6.30
N THR A 288 -0.31 3.30 5.89
CA THR A 288 -1.65 3.11 6.47
C THR A 288 -1.64 2.56 7.90
N GLY A 289 -0.48 2.17 8.43
CA GLY A 289 -0.34 1.46 9.71
C GLY A 289 -0.79 0.01 9.65
N ARG A 290 -1.28 -0.47 8.49
CA ARG A 290 -1.56 -1.89 8.26
C ARG A 290 -0.26 -2.59 7.91
N GLU A 291 -0.01 -3.70 8.58
CA GLU A 291 1.05 -4.62 8.22
C GLU A 291 0.72 -5.29 6.88
N LYS A 292 1.70 -5.31 5.98
CA LYS A 292 1.62 -5.96 4.68
C LYS A 292 2.61 -7.11 4.64
N VAL A 293 2.08 -8.32 4.48
CA VAL A 293 2.89 -9.49 4.15
C VAL A 293 2.92 -9.61 2.64
N CYS A 294 4.10 -9.52 2.04
CA CYS A 294 4.26 -9.75 0.60
C CYS A 294 4.21 -11.27 0.34
N GLN A 295 3.01 -11.82 0.21
CA GLN A 295 2.76 -13.28 0.18
C GLN A 295 3.52 -13.98 -0.96
N ASP A 296 3.61 -13.33 -2.12
CA ASP A 296 4.24 -13.86 -3.34
C ASP A 296 5.76 -13.66 -3.39
N ALA A 297 6.37 -13.08 -2.34
CA ALA A 297 7.77 -12.71 -2.33
C ALA A 297 8.54 -13.29 -1.14
N SER A 298 9.60 -14.06 -1.44
CA SER A 298 10.66 -14.35 -0.48
C SER A 298 11.64 -13.19 -0.45
N HIS A 299 12.30 -12.98 0.70
CA HIS A 299 13.28 -11.91 0.88
C HIS A 299 14.65 -12.47 1.27
N VAL A 300 15.69 -11.74 0.89
CA VAL A 300 17.08 -12.00 1.27
C VAL A 300 17.68 -10.73 1.86
N LEU A 301 18.42 -10.85 2.95
CA LEU A 301 19.24 -9.76 3.45
C LEU A 301 20.71 -10.04 3.13
N VAL A 302 21.34 -9.11 2.42
CA VAL A 302 22.75 -9.18 2.02
C VAL A 302 23.57 -8.27 2.93
N TYR A 303 24.76 -8.71 3.31
CA TYR A 303 25.68 -7.94 4.15
C TYR A 303 27.05 -7.77 3.50
N MET A 304 27.46 -6.52 3.33
CA MET A 304 28.78 -6.10 2.86
C MET A 304 29.49 -5.40 4.02
N GLY A 305 30.48 -6.05 4.65
CA GLY A 305 31.19 -5.46 5.78
C GLY A 305 32.11 -6.44 6.50
N ASP A 306 32.78 -5.97 7.55
CA ASP A 306 33.78 -6.74 8.31
C ASP A 306 33.15 -7.65 9.39
N LYS A 307 31.98 -7.29 9.94
CA LYS A 307 31.25 -8.05 10.98
C LYS A 307 30.57 -9.34 10.51
N ILE A 308 31.21 -10.12 9.66
CA ILE A 308 30.63 -11.33 9.03
C ILE A 308 30.20 -12.37 10.09
N GLU A 309 31.05 -12.64 11.08
CA GLU A 309 30.75 -13.60 12.16
C GLU A 309 29.51 -13.20 12.97
N SER A 310 29.37 -11.90 13.25
CA SER A 310 28.22 -11.32 13.94
C SER A 310 26.95 -11.44 13.09
N PHE A 311 27.04 -11.10 11.79
CA PHE A 311 25.96 -11.28 10.82
C PHE A 311 25.46 -12.73 10.81
N CYS A 312 26.39 -13.66 10.64
CA CYS A 312 26.12 -15.08 10.63
C CYS A 312 25.41 -15.53 11.92
N THR A 313 25.97 -15.20 13.08
CA THR A 313 25.44 -15.64 14.38
C THR A 313 24.05 -15.08 14.69
N ILE A 314 23.79 -13.83 14.28
CA ILE A 314 22.50 -13.15 14.56
C ILE A 314 21.44 -13.59 13.57
N PHE A 315 21.72 -13.48 12.26
CA PHE A 315 20.72 -13.75 11.22
C PHE A 315 20.54 -15.25 10.94
N GLY A 316 21.51 -16.10 11.26
CA GLY A 316 21.36 -17.56 11.20
C GLY A 316 20.28 -18.11 12.13
N ARG A 317 19.76 -17.30 13.06
CA ARG A 317 18.64 -17.66 13.95
C ARG A 317 17.27 -17.46 13.30
N VAL A 318 17.18 -16.65 12.25
CA VAL A 318 15.92 -16.26 11.59
C VAL A 318 15.86 -16.68 10.13
N GLY A 319 16.89 -17.36 9.64
CA GLY A 319 17.01 -17.75 8.25
C GLY A 319 18.20 -18.68 7.98
N ALA A 320 18.25 -19.17 6.75
CA ALA A 320 19.36 -19.97 6.26
C ALA A 320 20.43 -19.06 5.64
N ILE A 321 21.69 -19.31 6.00
CA ILE A 321 22.86 -18.63 5.43
C ILE A 321 23.65 -19.66 4.61
N PRO A 322 23.52 -19.66 3.27
CA PRO A 322 24.32 -20.54 2.43
C PRO A 322 25.80 -20.26 2.63
N GLY A 323 26.59 -21.30 2.81
CA GLY A 323 28.03 -21.15 3.03
C GLY A 323 28.39 -20.54 4.40
N PHE A 324 27.51 -20.61 5.42
CA PHE A 324 27.81 -20.10 6.78
C PHE A 324 29.22 -20.47 7.27
N ASN A 325 29.63 -21.73 7.10
CA ASN A 325 30.95 -22.20 7.49
C ASN A 325 32.08 -21.52 6.69
N THR A 326 31.84 -21.20 5.42
CA THR A 326 32.78 -20.46 4.56
C THR A 326 32.86 -18.99 4.98
N TRP A 327 31.73 -18.36 5.31
CA TRP A 327 31.69 -16.95 5.72
C TRP A 327 32.25 -16.72 7.12
N ALA A 328 31.96 -17.63 8.06
CA ALA A 328 32.43 -17.55 9.43
C ALA A 328 33.92 -17.88 9.58
N TYR A 329 34.53 -18.50 8.57
CA TYR A 329 35.96 -18.84 8.60
C TYR A 329 36.83 -17.61 8.30
N LYS A 330 37.53 -17.11 9.32
CA LYS A 330 38.58 -16.09 9.14
C LYS A 330 39.79 -16.74 8.46
N SER A 331 39.93 -16.58 7.16
CA SER A 331 41.26 -16.73 6.55
C SER A 331 42.11 -15.52 6.93
N ASN A 332 43.38 -15.76 7.28
CA ASN A 332 44.39 -14.71 7.53
C ASN A 332 44.37 -13.63 6.42
N PRO A 333 44.68 -12.36 6.71
CA PRO A 333 44.42 -11.22 5.83
C PRO A 333 45.41 -11.14 4.66
N VAL A 334 45.30 -12.05 3.69
CA VAL A 334 46.09 -12.03 2.44
C VAL A 334 45.20 -11.94 1.19
N HIS A 335 43.87 -12.00 1.30
CA HIS A 335 42.99 -12.16 0.13
C HIS A 335 41.97 -11.04 -0.10
N SER A 336 42.28 -9.79 0.26
CA SER A 336 41.45 -8.65 -0.20
C SER A 336 41.48 -8.45 -1.72
N ASN A 337 42.43 -9.06 -2.44
CA ASN A 337 42.52 -9.02 -3.91
C ASN A 337 41.98 -10.29 -4.61
N SER A 338 41.50 -11.31 -3.89
CA SER A 338 41.32 -12.66 -4.47
C SER A 338 39.87 -13.09 -4.73
N LEU A 339 38.86 -12.34 -4.28
CA LEU A 339 37.46 -12.72 -4.53
C LEU A 339 37.07 -12.62 -6.02
N ASN A 340 37.69 -11.69 -6.78
CA ASN A 340 37.54 -11.64 -8.24
C ASN A 340 38.25 -12.80 -8.96
N SER A 341 39.22 -13.48 -8.32
CA SER A 341 39.97 -14.59 -8.90
C SER A 341 39.35 -15.96 -8.61
N LEU A 342 38.56 -16.10 -7.53
CA LEU A 342 38.01 -17.39 -7.09
C LEU A 342 36.66 -17.72 -7.76
N TYR A 343 35.96 -16.72 -8.28
CA TYR A 343 34.70 -16.90 -9.01
C TYR A 343 34.66 -15.99 -10.25
N PRO A 344 35.31 -16.38 -11.36
CA PRO A 344 35.04 -15.72 -12.63
C PRO A 344 33.53 -15.80 -12.91
N PRO A 345 32.93 -14.77 -13.53
CA PRO A 345 31.55 -14.87 -13.97
C PRO A 345 31.41 -16.13 -14.83
N PRO A 346 30.31 -16.89 -14.73
CA PRO A 346 30.07 -18.00 -15.65
C PRO A 346 30.22 -17.46 -17.07
N MET A 347 31.20 -17.99 -17.81
CA MET A 347 31.29 -17.75 -19.26
C MET A 347 30.10 -18.47 -19.88
N PHE A 348 29.01 -17.74 -20.06
CA PHE A 348 27.98 -18.17 -20.97
C PHE A 348 28.52 -18.01 -22.39
N PRO A 349 28.25 -18.96 -23.30
CA PRO A 349 28.58 -18.77 -24.71
C PRO A 349 27.92 -17.48 -25.20
N PRO A 350 28.57 -16.72 -26.11
CA PRO A 350 28.00 -15.49 -26.63
C PRO A 350 26.58 -15.77 -27.13
N THR A 351 25.65 -14.94 -26.67
CA THR A 351 24.25 -14.99 -27.08
C THR A 351 24.19 -14.76 -28.60
N LEU A 352 23.23 -15.41 -29.26
CA LEU A 352 22.89 -15.31 -30.69
C LEU A 352 22.62 -13.87 -31.22
N LEU A 353 22.88 -12.84 -30.43
CA LEU A 353 22.76 -11.42 -30.77
C LEU A 353 24.07 -10.79 -31.28
N GLU A 354 25.23 -11.47 -31.16
CA GLU A 354 26.52 -10.96 -31.69
C GLU A 354 26.80 -11.36 -33.14
N LEU A 355 25.92 -12.12 -33.80
CA LEU A 355 26.07 -12.51 -35.22
C LEU A 355 25.35 -11.57 -36.21
N GLU A 356 24.57 -10.60 -35.75
CA GLU A 356 23.87 -9.65 -36.64
C GLU A 356 24.62 -8.32 -36.87
N SER A 357 25.75 -8.06 -36.19
CA SER A 357 26.52 -6.82 -36.37
C SER A 357 27.71 -6.94 -37.34
N SER A 358 27.96 -8.12 -37.93
CA SER A 358 29.06 -8.33 -38.88
C SER A 358 28.59 -9.02 -40.17
N SER A 359 27.75 -8.36 -40.96
CA SER A 359 27.67 -8.60 -42.41
C SER A 359 26.98 -7.44 -43.14
N SER A 360 27.72 -6.35 -43.34
CA SER A 360 27.42 -5.41 -44.42
C SER A 360 28.44 -5.59 -45.53
N SER A 361 28.04 -6.31 -46.59
CA SER A 361 28.31 -5.99 -48.01
C SER A 361 28.10 -7.21 -48.92
N SER A 362 26.98 -7.25 -49.65
CA SER A 362 26.95 -7.41 -51.11
C SER A 362 25.51 -7.55 -51.61
N SER A 363 25.14 -6.64 -52.50
CA SER A 363 23.94 -6.66 -53.32
C SER A 363 23.82 -7.93 -54.17
N SER A 364 22.59 -8.44 -54.35
CA SER A 364 21.94 -8.65 -55.66
C SER A 364 20.52 -9.21 -55.50
N SER A 365 19.67 -8.81 -56.46
CA SER A 365 18.25 -9.07 -56.68
C SER A 365 17.78 -10.52 -56.65
N GLU A 366 16.58 -10.78 -56.09
CA GLU A 366 15.40 -11.36 -56.79
C GLU A 366 14.18 -11.54 -55.87
N SER A 367 12.99 -11.54 -56.48
CA SER A 367 11.63 -11.41 -55.90
C SER A 367 11.02 -12.72 -55.34
N PRO A 368 9.85 -12.68 -54.66
CA PRO A 368 9.48 -13.69 -53.67
C PRO A 368 8.56 -14.81 -54.21
N HIS A 369 8.78 -16.03 -53.74
CA HIS A 369 7.82 -17.12 -53.84
C HIS A 369 7.26 -17.52 -52.46
N LYS A 370 5.93 -17.44 -52.36
CA LYS A 370 5.09 -18.04 -51.33
C LYS A 370 5.37 -19.54 -51.21
N LEU A 371 5.52 -20.05 -50.00
CA LEU A 371 5.21 -21.43 -49.68
C LEU A 371 4.67 -21.56 -48.24
N SER A 372 3.54 -22.23 -48.18
CA SER A 372 2.60 -22.42 -47.09
C SER A 372 2.83 -23.74 -46.37
N LEU A 373 2.88 -23.69 -45.03
CA LEU A 373 2.32 -24.62 -43.99
C LEU A 373 2.65 -26.14 -44.08
N PRO A 374 2.65 -26.92 -42.96
CA PRO A 374 1.58 -26.92 -41.95
C PRO A 374 1.94 -27.21 -40.46
N TYR A 375 1.01 -26.79 -39.59
CA TYR A 375 0.89 -27.20 -38.18
C TYR A 375 0.22 -28.58 -38.03
N PRO A 376 0.53 -29.35 -36.97
CA PRO A 376 -0.20 -30.57 -36.64
C PRO A 376 -1.43 -30.30 -35.75
N PRO A 377 -2.43 -31.22 -35.73
CA PRO A 377 -3.73 -30.99 -35.12
C PRO A 377 -3.79 -31.36 -33.64
N SER A 378 -4.60 -30.60 -32.91
CA SER A 378 -5.08 -30.88 -31.55
C SER A 378 -6.16 -31.96 -31.54
N SER A 379 -5.94 -33.05 -30.80
CA SER A 379 -6.95 -34.07 -30.51
C SER A 379 -7.70 -33.76 -29.22
N SER A 380 -9.00 -33.54 -29.35
CA SER A 380 -10.02 -33.59 -28.31
C SER A 380 -10.39 -35.04 -27.96
N SER A 381 -10.56 -35.35 -26.68
CA SER A 381 -11.31 -36.52 -26.22
C SER A 381 -12.06 -36.22 -24.91
N SER A 382 -13.36 -35.98 -25.03
CA SER A 382 -14.39 -36.50 -24.12
C SER A 382 -14.39 -38.04 -24.20
N SER A 383 -14.73 -38.88 -23.23
CA SER A 383 -15.67 -38.82 -22.11
C SER A 383 -15.56 -40.14 -21.32
N SER A 384 -15.74 -40.11 -19.99
CA SER A 384 -16.46 -41.08 -19.14
C SER A 384 -16.55 -40.54 -17.73
#